data_AF-A0AAV4FQU4-F1
#
_entry.id   AF-A0AAV4FQU4-F1
#
_cell.length_a   1.000
_cell.length_b   1.000
_cell.length_c   1.000
_cell.angle_alpha   90.00
_cell.angle_beta   90.00
_cell.angle_gamma   90.00
#
_symmetry.space_group_name_H-M   'P 1'
#
loop_
_entity.id
_entity.type
_entity.pdbx_description
1 polymer ?
#
loop_
_entity_poly.entity_id
_entity_poly.type
_entity_poly.pdbx_seq_one_letter_code
_entity_poly.pdbx_strand_id
1 'polypeptide(L)' 'MKPARNVTMFIPSTRYIMSLEAQQLERIKNHPEILKRIMYGHVLPNVRLDDLFLREFPTEDYLSRSAYNVSFSITRENG' A
#
# COMPACT_ATOMS: atom_id res chain seq x y z
N MET A 1 -23.98 -12.51 -6.22
CA MET A 1 -22.52 -12.35 -6.38
C MET A 1 -22.05 -11.29 -5.41
N LYS A 2 -20.98 -11.53 -4.62
CA LYS A 2 -20.32 -10.43 -3.90
C LYS A 2 -19.69 -9.51 -4.95
N PRO A 3 -19.85 -8.18 -4.88
CA PRO A 3 -19.17 -7.30 -5.82
C PRO A 3 -17.67 -7.54 -5.74
N ALA A 4 -17.01 -7.59 -6.90
CA ALA A 4 -15.57 -7.64 -6.95
C ALA A 4 -15.03 -6.46 -6.12
N ARG A 5 -14.23 -6.76 -5.09
CA ARG A 5 -13.63 -5.72 -4.27
C ARG A 5 -12.54 -5.08 -5.11
N ASN A 6 -12.78 -3.86 -5.60
CA ASN A 6 -11.73 -3.05 -6.23
C ASN A 6 -10.75 -2.65 -5.14
N VAL A 7 -9.58 -3.27 -5.12
CA VAL A 7 -8.51 -2.96 -4.18
C VAL A 7 -7.19 -2.85 -4.93
N THR A 8 -6.37 -1.90 -4.54
CA THR A 8 -4.96 -1.87 -4.89
C THR A 8 -4.16 -2.29 -3.68
N MET A 9 -3.21 -3.20 -3.88
CA MET A 9 -2.34 -3.70 -2.82
C MET A 9 -0.88 -3.46 -3.19
N PHE A 10 -0.16 -2.78 -2.31
CA PHE A 10 1.28 -2.56 -2.42
C PHE A 10 2.00 -3.67 -1.67
N ILE A 11 2.30 -4.78 -2.33
CA ILE A 11 2.91 -5.93 -1.66
C ILE A 11 4.37 -5.60 -1.33
N PRO A 12 4.78 -5.63 -0.05
CA PRO A 12 6.18 -5.42 0.31
C PRO A 12 7.04 -6.51 -0.32
N SER A 13 8.16 -6.10 -0.92
CA SER A 13 9.12 -7.06 -1.49
C SER A 13 9.82 -7.87 -0.41
N THR A 14 10.35 -9.04 -0.77
CA THR A 14 11.20 -9.84 0.11
C THR A 14 12.37 -9.03 0.67
N ARG A 15 12.95 -8.13 -0.13
CA ARG A 15 14.05 -7.25 0.30
C ARG A 15 13.62 -6.32 1.43
N TYR A 16 12.42 -5.75 1.36
CA TYR A 16 11.88 -4.91 2.44
C TYR A 16 11.70 -5.72 3.73
N ILE A 17 11.15 -6.94 3.63
CA ILE A 17 10.97 -7.81 4.80
C ILE A 17 12.32 -8.16 5.45
N MET A 18 13.34 -8.44 4.63
CA MET A 18 14.70 -8.73 5.11
C MET A 18 15.41 -7.52 5.72
N SER A 19 14.94 -6.30 5.44
CA SER A 19 15.50 -5.08 6.03
C SER A 19 15.02 -4.81 7.46
N LEU A 20 14.04 -5.57 7.95
CA LEU A 20 13.51 -5.42 9.30
C LEU A 20 14.55 -5.87 10.33
N GLU A 21 14.76 -5.04 11.34
CA GLU A 21 15.65 -5.35 12.46
C GLU A 21 15.08 -6.49 13.31
N ALA A 22 15.95 -7.24 13.99
CA ALA A 22 15.54 -8.34 14.85
C ALA A 22 14.50 -7.91 15.92
N GLN A 23 14.67 -6.71 16.49
CA GLN A 23 13.72 -6.15 17.45
C GLN A 23 12.34 -5.88 16.82
N GLN A 24 12.30 -5.41 15.57
CA GLN A 24 11.05 -5.17 14.84
C GLN A 24 10.35 -6.49 14.54
N LEU A 25 11.10 -7.51 14.10
CA LEU A 25 10.56 -8.85 13.84
C LEU A 25 10.02 -9.51 15.11
N GLU A 26 10.77 -9.46 16.22
CA GLU A 26 10.29 -9.98 17.52
C GLU A 26 9.03 -9.26 17.99
N ARG A 27 8.99 -7.93 17.83
CA ARG A 27 7.78 -7.16 18.14
C ARG A 27 6.59 -7.61 17.28
N ILE A 28 6.77 -7.82 15.98
CA ILE A 28 5.68 -8.29 15.09
C ILE A 28 5.23 -9.70 15.47
N LYS A 29 6.16 -10.61 15.82
CA LYS A 29 5.84 -11.98 16.25
C LYS A 29 5.02 -12.01 17.54
N ASN A 30 5.39 -11.19 18.52
CA ASN A 30 4.74 -11.16 19.83
C ASN A 30 3.39 -10.40 19.80
N HIS A 31 3.12 -9.63 18.74
CA HIS A 31 1.96 -8.76 18.60
C HIS A 31 1.32 -8.89 17.21
N PRO A 32 0.51 -9.94 16.96
CA PRO A 32 -0.07 -10.23 15.64
C PRO A 32 -0.97 -9.11 15.09
N GLU A 33 -1.52 -8.24 15.94
CA GLU A 33 -2.22 -7.02 15.57
C GLU A 33 -1.34 -6.03 14.79
N ILE A 34 -0.04 -6.02 15.04
CA ILE A 34 0.92 -5.19 14.31
C ILE A 34 1.03 -5.68 12.87
N LEU A 35 1.13 -7.00 12.66
CA LEU A 35 1.16 -7.57 11.32
C LEU A 35 -0.11 -7.21 10.54
N LYS A 36 -1.28 -7.32 11.17
CA LYS A 36 -2.55 -6.91 10.54
C LYS A 36 -2.51 -5.44 10.14
N ARG A 37 -2.08 -4.54 11.04
CA ARG A 37 -1.98 -3.11 10.78
C ARG A 37 -1.01 -2.80 9.63
N ILE A 38 0.13 -3.48 9.58
CA ILE A 38 1.10 -3.36 8.48
C ILE A 38 0.42 -3.75 7.16
N MET A 39 -0.19 -4.94 7.10
CA MET A 39 -0.80 -5.43 5.86
C MET A 39 -1.95 -4.55 5.38
N TYR A 40 -2.83 -4.09 6.28
CA TYR A 40 -3.90 -3.16 5.90
C TYR A 40 -3.39 -1.77 5.53
N GLY A 41 -2.25 -1.34 6.08
CA GLY A 41 -1.58 -0.10 5.67
C GLY A 41 -1.19 -0.09 4.19
N HIS A 42 -0.96 -1.27 3.60
CA HIS A 42 -0.59 -1.47 2.19
C HIS A 42 -1.78 -1.62 1.25
N VAL A 43 -3.02 -1.48 1.74
CA VAL A 43 -4.25 -1.67 0.95
C VAL A 43 -4.97 -0.35 0.76
N LEU A 44 -5.27 -0.02 -0.50
CA LEU A 44 -6.19 1.06 -0.87
C LEU A 44 -7.55 0.46 -1.26
N PRO A 45 -8.60 0.67 -0.45
CA PRO A 45 -9.93 0.21 -0.77
C PRO A 45 -10.58 1.07 -1.85
N ASN A 46 -11.35 0.46 -2.75
CA ASN A 46 -12.12 1.12 -3.81
C ASN A 46 -11.26 1.93 -4.81
N VAL A 47 -9.97 1.63 -4.91
CA VAL A 47 -9.03 2.27 -5.84
C VAL A 47 -8.36 1.20 -6.69
N ARG A 48 -8.22 1.48 -7.99
CA ARG A 48 -7.46 0.67 -8.95
C ARG A 48 -6.33 1.52 -9.54
N LEU A 49 -5.10 1.30 -9.05
CA LEU A 49 -3.86 1.91 -9.57
C LEU A 49 -3.11 0.85 -10.37
N ASP A 50 -3.52 0.64 -11.61
CA ASP A 50 -2.85 -0.26 -12.55
C ASP A 50 -2.27 0.51 -13.74
N ASP A 51 -1.71 -0.21 -14.71
CA ASP A 51 -1.08 0.39 -15.88
C ASP A 51 -2.03 1.27 -16.70
N LEU A 52 -3.34 0.98 -16.68
CA LEU A 52 -4.34 1.82 -17.35
C LEU A 52 -4.51 3.14 -16.61
N PHE A 53 -4.66 3.08 -15.29
CA PHE A 53 -4.72 4.28 -14.45
C PHE A 53 -3.50 5.18 -14.68
N LEU A 54 -2.29 4.61 -14.68
CA LEU A 54 -1.03 5.37 -14.85
C LEU A 54 -0.84 5.95 -16.26
N ARG A 55 -1.51 5.41 -17.28
CA ARG A 55 -1.46 5.92 -18.66
C ARG A 55 -2.44 7.07 -18.88
N GLU A 56 -3.60 7.01 -18.24
CA GLU A 56 -4.68 8.00 -18.37
C GLU A 56 -4.55 9.14 -17.37
N PHE A 57 -3.92 8.89 -16.22
CA PHE A 57 -3.74 9.82 -15.11
C PHE A 57 -2.31 9.72 -14.55
N PRO A 58 -1.75 10.79 -13.96
CA PRO A 58 -2.42 12.05 -13.66
C PRO A 58 -2.01 13.24 -14.54
N THR A 59 -2.95 14.14 -14.81
CA THR A 59 -2.68 15.54 -15.19
C THR A 59 -2.24 16.39 -13.99
N GLU A 60 -2.53 15.95 -12.77
CA GLU A 60 -2.23 16.60 -11.48
C GLU A 60 -1.86 15.56 -10.42
N ASP A 61 -1.05 15.91 -9.42
CA ASP A 61 -0.66 14.97 -8.36
C ASP A 61 -1.84 14.21 -7.74
N TYR A 62 -1.75 12.88 -7.74
CA TYR A 62 -2.76 12.02 -7.14
C TYR A 62 -2.37 11.67 -5.71
N LEU A 63 -3.29 11.85 -4.76
CA LEU A 63 -3.11 11.49 -3.35
C LEU A 63 -4.24 10.59 -2.86
N SER A 64 -3.89 9.45 -2.28
CA SER A 64 -4.82 8.53 -1.62
C SER A 64 -4.30 8.11 -0.24
N ARG A 65 -5.18 7.58 0.60
CA ARG A 65 -4.84 7.13 1.95
C ARG A 65 -5.43 5.75 2.23
N SER A 66 -4.66 4.89 2.89
CA SER A 66 -5.19 3.62 3.40
C SER A 66 -6.08 3.82 4.63
N ALA A 67 -6.75 2.75 5.06
CA ALA A 67 -7.56 2.73 6.28
C ALA A 67 -6.77 3.07 7.56
N TYR A 68 -5.43 2.99 7.50
CA TYR A 68 -4.52 3.34 8.60
C TYR A 68 -3.79 4.67 8.38
N ASN A 69 -4.32 5.53 7.52
CA ASN A 69 -3.81 6.88 7.23
C ASN A 69 -2.38 6.89 6.65
N VAL A 70 -1.98 5.82 5.98
CA VAL A 70 -0.74 5.79 5.18
C VAL A 70 -1.03 6.49 3.85
N SER A 71 -0.26 7.52 3.51
CA SER A 71 -0.42 8.30 2.28
C SER A 71 0.27 7.62 1.09
N PHE A 72 -0.40 7.63 -0.05
CA PHE A 72 0.10 7.17 -1.35
C PHE A 72 -0.02 8.32 -2.33
N SER A 73 1.11 8.79 -2.86
CA SER A 73 1.14 9.87 -3.85
C SER A 73 1.72 9.38 -5.16
N ILE A 74 1.12 9.81 -6.28
CA ILE A 74 1.68 9.67 -7.62
C ILE A 74 1.89 11.09 -8.12
N THR A 75 3.17 11.45 -8.33
CA THR A 75 3.59 12.75 -8.83
C THR A 75 4.11 12.56 -10.25
N ARG A 76 3.72 13.45 -11.15
CA ARG A 76 4.28 13.47 -12.50
C ARG A 76 5.59 14.25 -12.46
N GLU A 77 6.71 13.57 -12.66
CA GLU A 77 7.97 14.27 -12.96
C GLU A 77 7.85 14.85 -14.36
N ASN A 78 7.75 16.19 -14.46
CA ASN A 78 7.90 16.89 -15.73
C ASN A 78 9.37 16.76 -16.12
N GLY A 79 9.66 15.89 -17.08
CA GLY A 79 10.98 15.79 -17.71
C GLY A 79 11.37 17.03 -18.48
#